data_AF-A0A094FQG6-F1
#
_entry.id   AF-A0A094FQG6-F1
#
_cell.length_a   1.000
_cell.length_b   1.000
_cell.length_c   1.000
_cell.angle_alpha   90.00
_cell.angle_beta   90.00
_cell.angle_gamma   90.00
#
_symmetry.space_group_name_H-M   'P 1'
#
loop_
_entity.id
_entity.type
_entity.pdbx_description
1 polymer ?
#
loop_
_entity_poly.entity_id
_entity_poly.type
_entity_poly.pdbx_seq_one_letter_code
_entity_poly.pdbx_strand_id
1 'polypeptide(L)'
;MVQIRPVSVFAAALLAWVTSAHITLKDIDSLRSITKDCNEKIRALRSSHNGNPAQAVILNEENTKDEIEDVVAGSLTYLDGELLSLLNIPVKDISIEKPDCPAVIKHSHIFLEATTRFLQAIDEKQQEFGWDTESSIYNALGWMQSLWASRSANEQHLSFIEQQMRLYKASGCFNNVNDVLRRDVEVVEYLNDLMDTF
;
A
#
# COMPACT_ATOMS: atom_id res chain seq x y z
N MET A 1 -38.35 56.35 -22.06
CA MET A 1 -38.65 54.99 -21.58
C MET A 1 -37.65 54.04 -22.22
N VAL A 2 -36.65 53.58 -21.46
CA VAL A 2 -35.65 52.60 -21.93
C VAL A 2 -35.92 51.29 -21.20
N GLN A 3 -36.26 50.27 -21.98
CA GLN A 3 -36.60 48.94 -21.49
C GLN A 3 -35.31 48.14 -21.32
N ILE A 4 -34.81 48.04 -20.10
CA ILE A 4 -33.63 47.23 -19.77
C ILE A 4 -34.09 45.78 -19.67
N ARG A 5 -33.67 44.94 -20.61
CA ARG A 5 -33.79 43.48 -20.50
C ARG A 5 -32.80 42.97 -19.45
N PRO A 6 -33.19 42.09 -18.52
CA PRO A 6 -32.21 41.35 -17.73
C PRO A 6 -31.61 40.27 -18.64
N VAL A 7 -30.33 40.40 -18.95
CA VAL A 7 -29.54 39.30 -19.50
C VAL A 7 -29.37 38.30 -18.36
N SER A 8 -30.03 37.17 -18.48
CA SER A 8 -29.90 36.01 -17.60
C SER A 8 -28.46 35.52 -17.66
N VAL A 9 -27.63 35.97 -16.72
CA VAL A 9 -26.32 35.38 -16.46
C VAL A 9 -26.56 34.04 -15.77
N PHE A 10 -26.96 33.03 -16.54
CA PHE A 10 -26.78 31.64 -16.17
C PHE A 10 -25.30 31.27 -16.39
N ALA A 11 -24.42 31.88 -15.61
CA ALA A 11 -23.11 31.33 -15.34
C ALA A 11 -23.21 30.51 -14.06
N ALA A 12 -23.99 29.42 -14.12
CA ALA A 12 -23.78 28.30 -13.22
C ALA A 12 -22.51 27.59 -13.72
N ALA A 13 -21.36 28.22 -13.49
CA ALA A 13 -20.09 27.53 -13.51
C ALA A 13 -20.17 26.51 -12.37
N LEU A 14 -20.57 25.29 -12.71
CA LEU A 14 -20.21 24.11 -11.95
C LEU A 14 -18.69 24.14 -11.82
N LEU A 15 -18.20 24.66 -10.70
CA LEU A 15 -16.83 24.43 -10.25
C LEU A 15 -16.73 22.93 -9.97
N ALA A 16 -16.49 22.15 -11.01
CA ALA A 16 -15.91 20.84 -10.85
C ALA A 16 -14.51 21.09 -10.30
N TRP A 17 -14.35 20.95 -8.98
CA TRP A 17 -13.05 20.96 -8.35
C TRP A 17 -12.31 19.72 -8.84
N VAL A 18 -11.49 19.89 -9.86
CA VAL A 18 -10.57 18.85 -10.30
C VAL A 18 -9.54 18.69 -9.19
N THR A 19 -9.56 17.52 -8.56
CA THR A 19 -8.58 17.15 -7.54
C THR A 19 -7.41 16.46 -8.20
N SER A 20 -6.22 16.72 -7.70
CA SER A 20 -4.99 16.29 -8.33
C SER A 20 -4.37 15.14 -7.51
N ALA A 21 -4.19 13.94 -8.08
CA ALA A 21 -3.56 12.78 -7.41
C ALA A 21 -2.66 11.94 -8.34
N HIS A 22 -1.69 11.24 -7.76
CA HIS A 22 -0.74 10.36 -8.46
C HIS A 22 -1.29 8.95 -8.67
N ILE A 23 -1.97 8.43 -7.65
CA ILE A 23 -2.42 7.05 -7.59
C ILE A 23 -3.90 6.99 -7.93
N THR A 24 -4.24 6.17 -8.92
CA THR A 24 -5.62 5.90 -9.33
C THR A 24 -6.15 4.62 -8.71
N LEU A 25 -7.47 4.37 -8.84
CA LEU A 25 -8.07 3.12 -8.38
C LEU A 25 -7.47 1.88 -9.07
N LYS A 26 -7.10 2.02 -10.35
CA LYS A 26 -6.45 0.94 -11.10
C LYS A 26 -5.08 0.59 -10.50
N ASP A 27 -4.35 1.60 -10.07
CA ASP A 27 -3.03 1.40 -9.45
C ASP A 27 -3.18 0.71 -8.09
N ILE A 28 -4.20 1.06 -7.30
CA ILE A 28 -4.55 0.35 -6.05
C ILE A 28 -4.87 -1.13 -6.32
N ASP A 29 -5.59 -1.44 -7.40
CA ASP A 29 -5.88 -2.83 -7.77
C ASP A 29 -4.64 -3.62 -8.18
N SER A 30 -3.73 -2.99 -8.92
CA SER A 30 -2.44 -3.59 -9.29
C SER A 30 -1.59 -3.86 -8.05
N LEU A 31 -1.43 -2.85 -7.17
CA LEU A 31 -0.70 -2.98 -5.91
C LEU A 31 -1.30 -4.12 -5.06
N ARG A 32 -2.62 -4.20 -4.94
CA ARG A 32 -3.28 -5.32 -4.24
C ARG A 32 -2.89 -6.68 -4.80
N SER A 33 -2.88 -6.83 -6.13
CA SER A 33 -2.51 -8.10 -6.76
C SER A 33 -1.07 -8.47 -6.40
N ILE A 34 -0.15 -7.52 -6.52
CA ILE A 34 1.26 -7.70 -6.19
C ILE A 34 1.44 -8.09 -4.71
N THR A 35 0.78 -7.37 -3.81
CA THR A 35 0.82 -7.64 -2.37
C THR A 35 0.30 -9.06 -2.05
N LYS A 36 -0.77 -9.49 -2.71
CA LYS A 36 -1.32 -10.85 -2.55
C LYS A 36 -0.34 -11.91 -3.01
N ASP A 37 0.28 -11.73 -4.18
CA ASP A 37 1.24 -12.66 -4.74
C ASP A 37 2.50 -12.76 -3.85
N CYS A 38 2.98 -11.62 -3.33
CA CYS A 38 4.09 -11.57 -2.38
C CYS A 38 3.76 -12.30 -1.07
N ASN A 39 2.56 -12.08 -0.51
CA ASN A 39 2.10 -12.80 0.68
C ASN A 39 2.02 -14.31 0.46
N GLU A 40 1.49 -14.76 -0.68
CA GLU A 40 1.42 -16.19 -1.01
C GLU A 40 2.82 -16.80 -1.13
N LYS A 41 3.77 -16.07 -1.75
CA LYS A 41 5.17 -16.48 -1.86
C LYS A 41 5.83 -16.66 -0.49
N ILE A 42 5.67 -15.70 0.42
CA ILE A 42 6.24 -15.78 1.78
C ILE A 42 5.62 -16.93 2.57
N ARG A 43 4.29 -17.09 2.51
CA ARG A 43 3.59 -18.16 3.24
C ARG A 43 3.91 -19.56 2.73
N ALA A 44 4.37 -19.69 1.49
CA ALA A 44 4.83 -20.97 0.93
C ALA A 44 6.21 -21.40 1.47
N LEU A 45 7.00 -20.49 2.04
CA LEU A 45 8.34 -20.80 2.56
C LEU A 45 8.28 -21.73 3.77
N ARG A 46 9.05 -22.82 3.71
CA ARG A 46 9.24 -23.81 4.79
C ARG A 46 10.69 -23.77 5.27
N SER A 47 10.88 -23.87 6.59
CA SER A 47 12.19 -23.88 7.24
C SER A 47 12.69 -25.29 7.51
N SER A 48 14.01 -25.47 7.45
CA SER A 48 14.71 -26.69 7.90
C SER A 48 14.83 -26.81 9.43
N HIS A 49 14.50 -25.75 10.18
CA HIS A 49 14.99 -25.53 11.55
C HIS A 49 14.41 -26.48 12.63
N ASN A 50 13.53 -27.42 12.26
CA ASN A 50 12.93 -28.42 13.15
C ASN A 50 13.21 -29.89 12.76
N GLY A 51 14.13 -30.15 11.83
CA GLY A 51 14.43 -31.50 11.36
C GLY A 51 15.33 -32.30 12.32
N ASN A 52 14.74 -33.25 13.04
CA ASN A 52 15.48 -34.35 13.67
C ASN A 52 16.44 -34.99 12.62
N PRO A 53 17.75 -35.10 12.86
CA PRO A 53 18.73 -35.54 11.84
C PRO A 53 18.46 -36.95 11.28
N ALA A 54 17.57 -37.73 11.90
CA ALA A 54 17.10 -39.03 11.41
C ALA A 54 16.03 -38.96 10.30
N GLN A 55 15.46 -37.79 10.00
CA GLN A 55 14.42 -37.60 8.96
C GLN A 55 14.93 -36.87 7.71
N ALA A 56 16.17 -36.36 7.72
CA ALA A 56 16.78 -35.59 6.63
C ALA A 56 17.06 -36.38 5.32
N VAL A 57 16.69 -37.66 5.24
CA VAL A 57 16.94 -38.51 4.05
C VAL A 57 15.76 -38.55 3.08
N ILE A 58 14.58 -38.04 3.48
CA ILE A 58 13.39 -38.08 2.63
C ILE A 58 12.65 -36.75 2.80
N LEU A 59 12.97 -35.76 1.96
CA LEU A 59 12.15 -34.64 1.46
C LEU A 59 13.13 -33.53 1.01
N ASN A 60 13.46 -33.52 -0.27
CA ASN A 60 14.22 -32.43 -0.88
C ASN A 60 13.32 -31.19 -1.04
N GLU A 61 13.90 -30.00 -0.82
CA GLU A 61 13.33 -28.62 -0.90
C GLU A 61 13.07 -27.93 0.46
N GLU A 62 14.07 -27.92 1.36
CA GLU A 62 14.07 -27.04 2.54
C GLU A 62 14.91 -25.79 2.27
N ASN A 63 14.42 -24.60 2.64
CA ASN A 63 15.16 -23.34 2.49
C ASN A 63 15.92 -22.99 3.78
N THR A 64 17.09 -22.38 3.62
CA THR A 64 17.89 -21.82 4.71
C THR A 64 17.30 -20.51 5.24
N LYS A 65 17.73 -20.06 6.43
CA LYS A 65 17.33 -18.77 7.01
C LYS A 65 17.63 -17.61 6.05
N ASP A 66 18.81 -17.61 5.44
CA ASP A 66 19.28 -16.55 4.55
C ASP A 66 18.51 -16.54 3.23
N GLU A 67 18.22 -17.72 2.63
CA GLU A 67 17.39 -17.80 1.42
C GLU A 67 15.95 -17.33 1.66
N ILE A 68 15.40 -17.62 2.84
CA ILE A 68 14.08 -17.12 3.24
C ILE A 68 14.13 -15.61 3.43
N GLU A 69 15.18 -15.09 4.05
CA GLU A 69 15.40 -13.65 4.19
C GLU A 69 15.39 -12.95 2.83
N ASP A 70 16.18 -13.46 1.89
CA ASP A 70 16.28 -12.92 0.53
C ASP A 70 14.91 -12.89 -0.18
N VAL A 71 14.11 -13.94 -0.03
CA VAL A 71 12.77 -13.99 -0.63
C VAL A 71 11.82 -12.98 0.02
N VAL A 72 11.86 -12.85 1.35
CA VAL A 72 11.01 -11.90 2.08
C VAL A 72 11.41 -10.46 1.74
N ALA A 73 12.69 -10.13 1.86
CA ALA A 73 13.23 -8.81 1.55
C ALA A 73 13.04 -8.44 0.08
N GLY A 74 13.23 -9.40 -0.84
CA GLY A 74 12.98 -9.19 -2.27
C GLY A 74 11.51 -8.94 -2.58
N SER A 75 10.58 -9.56 -1.85
CA SER A 75 9.14 -9.34 -2.02
C SER A 75 8.72 -7.95 -1.52
N LEU A 76 9.27 -7.50 -0.37
CA LEU A 76 9.09 -6.13 0.13
C LEU A 76 9.66 -5.10 -0.85
N THR A 77 10.93 -5.28 -1.24
CA THR A 77 11.63 -4.36 -2.15
C THR A 77 10.90 -4.22 -3.49
N TYR A 78 10.32 -5.30 -4.01
CA TYR A 78 9.51 -5.25 -5.22
C TYR A 78 8.26 -4.38 -5.03
N LEU A 79 7.51 -4.59 -3.94
CA LEU A 79 6.33 -3.77 -3.64
C LEU A 79 6.71 -2.30 -3.41
N ASP A 80 7.81 -2.04 -2.70
CA ASP A 80 8.33 -0.69 -2.47
C ASP A 80 8.72 0.01 -3.77
N GLY A 81 9.36 -0.72 -4.69
CA GLY A 81 9.71 -0.21 -6.01
C GLY A 81 8.49 0.18 -6.84
N GLU A 82 7.45 -0.65 -6.84
CA GLU A 82 6.18 -0.36 -7.53
C GLU A 82 5.46 0.84 -6.88
N LEU A 83 5.45 0.91 -5.55
CA LEU A 83 4.88 2.04 -4.81
C LEU A 83 5.64 3.34 -5.09
N LEU A 84 6.97 3.32 -5.00
CA LEU A 84 7.82 4.49 -5.30
C LEU A 84 7.64 4.95 -6.75
N SER A 85 7.59 4.01 -7.70
CA SER A 85 7.34 4.31 -9.11
C SER A 85 6.03 5.09 -9.28
N LEU A 86 4.94 4.63 -8.65
CA LEU A 86 3.65 5.31 -8.67
C LEU A 86 3.69 6.68 -7.99
N LEU A 87 4.36 6.80 -6.85
CA LEU A 87 4.49 8.05 -6.10
C LEU A 87 5.33 9.10 -6.85
N ASN A 88 6.23 8.68 -7.74
CA ASN A 88 7.05 9.57 -8.56
C ASN A 88 6.37 10.04 -9.85
N ILE A 89 5.25 9.44 -10.25
CA ILE A 89 4.47 9.92 -11.40
C ILE A 89 4.02 11.35 -11.11
N PRO A 90 4.10 12.31 -12.04
CA PRO A 90 3.60 13.67 -11.82
C PRO A 90 2.09 13.70 -11.55
N VAL A 91 1.64 14.65 -10.70
CA VAL A 91 0.23 14.79 -10.33
C VAL A 91 -0.64 14.96 -11.57
N LYS A 92 -1.71 14.17 -11.67
CA LYS A 92 -2.72 14.31 -12.71
C LYS A 92 -3.98 14.91 -12.13
N ASP A 93 -4.58 15.76 -12.92
CA ASP A 93 -5.93 16.25 -12.71
C ASP A 93 -6.93 15.11 -12.85
N ILE A 94 -7.55 14.72 -11.74
CA ILE A 94 -8.55 13.66 -11.68
C ILE A 94 -9.93 14.32 -11.56
N SER A 95 -10.74 14.13 -12.60
CA SER A 95 -12.19 14.30 -12.53
C SER A 95 -12.82 12.92 -12.56
N ILE A 96 -13.50 12.54 -11.47
CA ILE A 96 -14.22 11.26 -11.40
C ILE A 96 -15.68 11.54 -11.70
N GLU A 97 -16.05 11.49 -12.97
CA GLU A 97 -17.46 11.61 -13.37
C GLU A 97 -18.19 10.31 -13.07
N LYS A 98 -19.15 10.36 -12.12
CA LYS A 98 -19.99 9.23 -11.68
C LYS A 98 -19.17 8.01 -11.22
N PRO A 99 -18.45 8.10 -10.11
CA PRO A 99 -17.74 6.95 -9.55
C PRO A 99 -18.70 5.81 -9.19
N ASP A 100 -18.27 4.57 -9.44
CA ASP A 100 -18.86 3.39 -8.80
C ASP A 100 -18.40 3.35 -7.33
N CYS A 101 -19.15 4.01 -6.46
CA CYS A 101 -18.78 4.13 -5.06
C CYS A 101 -18.68 2.78 -4.31
N PRO A 102 -19.59 1.81 -4.52
CA PRO A 102 -19.39 0.45 -4.01
C PRO A 102 -18.03 -0.14 -4.38
N ALA A 103 -17.59 0.01 -5.64
CA ALA A 103 -16.28 -0.47 -6.07
C ALA A 103 -15.14 0.31 -5.40
N VAL A 104 -15.15 1.65 -5.43
CA VAL A 104 -14.07 2.47 -4.81
C VAL A 104 -13.85 2.10 -3.34
N ILE A 105 -14.93 2.03 -2.55
CA ILE A 105 -14.86 1.68 -1.13
C ILE A 105 -14.31 0.27 -0.96
N LYS A 106 -14.85 -0.70 -1.70
CA LYS A 106 -14.42 -2.10 -1.63
C LYS A 106 -12.93 -2.25 -1.94
N HIS A 107 -12.46 -1.63 -3.03
CA HIS A 107 -11.09 -1.77 -3.50
C HIS A 107 -10.10 -1.16 -2.50
N SER A 108 -10.43 -0.01 -1.91
CA SER A 108 -9.62 0.60 -0.84
C SER A 108 -9.44 -0.35 0.36
N HIS A 109 -10.54 -0.90 0.87
CA HIS A 109 -10.51 -1.75 2.06
C HIS A 109 -9.78 -3.07 1.80
N ILE A 110 -10.00 -3.69 0.64
CA ILE A 110 -9.34 -4.95 0.30
C ILE A 110 -7.84 -4.75 0.11
N PHE A 111 -7.40 -3.62 -0.44
CA PHE A 111 -5.96 -3.35 -0.57
C PHE A 111 -5.28 -3.22 0.79
N LEU A 112 -5.85 -2.43 1.71
CA LEU A 112 -5.32 -2.28 3.06
C LEU A 112 -5.30 -3.62 3.81
N GLU A 113 -6.38 -4.39 3.71
CA GLU A 113 -6.44 -5.73 4.30
C GLU A 113 -5.39 -6.69 3.71
N ALA A 114 -5.18 -6.66 2.39
CA ALA A 114 -4.13 -7.46 1.75
C ALA A 114 -2.74 -7.07 2.25
N THR A 115 -2.51 -5.77 2.45
CA THR A 115 -1.25 -5.24 3.00
C THR A 115 -1.04 -5.71 4.44
N THR A 116 -2.06 -5.61 5.31
CA THR A 116 -1.96 -6.11 6.69
C THR A 116 -1.64 -7.61 6.72
N ARG A 117 -2.29 -8.43 5.87
CA ARG A 117 -2.03 -9.88 5.80
C ARG A 117 -0.62 -10.20 5.33
N PHE A 118 -0.09 -9.40 4.41
CA PHE A 118 1.30 -9.50 3.95
C PHE A 118 2.28 -9.21 5.09
N LEU A 119 2.06 -8.13 5.85
CA LEU A 119 2.88 -7.80 7.02
C LEU A 119 2.79 -8.87 8.11
N GLN A 120 1.61 -9.45 8.34
CA GLN A 120 1.44 -10.60 9.24
C GLN A 120 2.27 -11.81 8.81
N ALA A 121 2.36 -12.09 7.50
CA ALA A 121 3.21 -13.18 7.02
C ALA A 121 4.70 -12.92 7.28
N ILE A 122 5.13 -11.65 7.23
CA ILE A 122 6.51 -11.26 7.57
C ILE A 122 6.74 -11.39 9.07
N ASP A 123 5.81 -10.92 9.90
CA ASP A 123 5.84 -11.07 11.36
C ASP A 123 5.93 -12.54 11.79
N GLU A 124 5.09 -13.41 11.21
CA GLU A 124 5.17 -14.87 11.43
C GLU A 124 6.57 -15.41 11.13
N LYS A 125 7.23 -14.92 10.07
CA LYS A 125 8.59 -15.32 9.70
C LYS A 125 9.63 -14.72 10.63
N GLN A 126 9.47 -13.46 11.04
CA GLN A 126 10.35 -12.81 11.99
C GLN A 126 10.35 -13.54 13.33
N GLN A 127 9.18 -13.96 13.83
CA GLN A 127 9.07 -14.78 15.03
C GLN A 127 9.71 -16.17 14.87
N GLU A 128 9.68 -16.75 13.67
CA GLU A 128 10.28 -18.05 13.37
C GLU A 128 11.82 -17.97 13.33
N PHE A 129 12.39 -16.93 12.74
CA PHE A 129 13.82 -16.86 12.44
C PHE A 129 14.63 -15.90 13.31
N GLY A 130 13.97 -14.91 13.95
CA GLY A 130 14.62 -13.87 14.75
C GLY A 130 15.72 -13.16 13.97
N TRP A 131 15.36 -12.46 12.90
CA TRP A 131 16.31 -11.56 12.23
C TRP A 131 16.51 -10.31 13.07
N ASP A 132 17.65 -9.64 12.91
CA ASP A 132 17.96 -8.42 13.62
C ASP A 132 17.88 -7.19 12.71
N THR A 133 18.15 -6.01 13.27
CA THR A 133 18.17 -4.74 12.53
C THR A 133 19.20 -4.66 11.39
N GLU A 134 20.16 -5.59 11.29
CA GLU A 134 21.10 -5.65 10.15
C GLU A 134 20.49 -6.38 8.94
N SER A 135 19.36 -7.07 9.13
CA SER A 135 18.68 -7.80 8.07
C SER A 135 18.20 -6.91 6.92
N SER A 136 18.18 -7.51 5.73
CA SER A 136 17.62 -6.89 4.52
C SER A 136 16.12 -6.64 4.65
N ILE A 137 15.41 -7.45 5.44
CA ILE A 137 13.98 -7.28 5.73
C ILE A 137 13.73 -6.01 6.52
N TYR A 138 14.49 -5.76 7.60
CA TYR A 138 14.34 -4.55 8.42
C TYR A 138 14.51 -3.28 7.58
N ASN A 139 15.53 -3.26 6.73
CA ASN A 139 15.78 -2.16 5.81
C ASN A 139 14.63 -1.93 4.82
N ALA A 140 14.06 -3.02 4.26
CA ALA A 140 12.93 -2.93 3.35
C ALA A 140 11.64 -2.47 4.05
N LEU A 141 11.36 -2.95 5.26
CA LEU A 141 10.24 -2.46 6.08
C LEU A 141 10.35 -0.96 6.36
N GLY A 142 11.56 -0.46 6.66
CA GLY A 142 11.81 0.98 6.84
C GLY A 142 11.55 1.80 5.57
N TRP A 143 11.85 1.24 4.40
CA TRP A 143 11.50 1.86 3.11
C TRP A 143 9.99 1.91 2.89
N MET A 144 9.28 0.79 3.10
CA MET A 144 7.84 0.73 3.01
C MET A 144 7.17 1.76 3.92
N GLN A 145 7.59 1.83 5.19
CA GLN A 145 7.12 2.81 6.17
C GLN A 145 7.33 4.25 5.67
N SER A 146 8.51 4.53 5.13
CA SER A 146 8.86 5.87 4.63
C SER A 146 7.99 6.27 3.44
N LEU A 147 7.76 5.36 2.48
CA LEU A 147 6.89 5.61 1.32
C LEU A 147 5.42 5.77 1.74
N TRP A 148 4.99 5.01 2.76
CA TRP A 148 3.61 5.01 3.22
C TRP A 148 3.25 6.32 3.94
N ALA A 149 4.12 6.76 4.86
CA ALA A 149 3.81 7.80 5.83
C ALA A 149 4.58 9.12 5.62
N SER A 150 5.73 9.12 4.93
CA SER A 150 6.59 10.30 4.80
C SER A 150 6.49 10.98 3.44
N ARG A 151 6.63 12.31 3.46
CA ARG A 151 6.81 13.16 2.28
C ARG A 151 8.26 13.23 1.79
N SER A 152 9.23 12.74 2.54
CA SER A 152 10.65 12.83 2.16
C SER A 152 11.13 11.70 1.26
N ALA A 153 10.31 10.65 1.09
CA ALA A 153 10.73 9.40 0.47
C ALA A 153 10.61 9.36 -1.07
N ASN A 154 10.02 10.39 -1.69
CA ASN A 154 9.82 10.48 -3.14
C ASN A 154 9.96 11.92 -3.63
N GLU A 155 10.19 12.06 -4.94
CA GLU A 155 10.46 13.34 -5.60
C GLU A 155 9.25 14.28 -5.62
N GLN A 156 8.04 13.71 -5.52
CA GLN A 156 6.81 14.50 -5.51
C GLN A 156 6.43 15.01 -4.12
N HIS A 157 7.24 14.69 -3.10
CA HIS A 157 7.08 15.08 -1.72
C HIS A 157 5.71 14.74 -1.10
N LEU A 158 5.15 13.58 -1.41
CA LEU A 158 3.83 13.18 -0.92
C LEU A 158 3.80 11.71 -0.51
N SER A 159 3.23 11.41 0.65
CA SER A 159 3.13 10.01 1.11
C SER A 159 2.00 9.25 0.42
N PHE A 160 2.02 7.92 0.49
CA PHE A 160 0.93 7.10 -0.02
C PHE A 160 -0.43 7.45 0.59
N ILE A 161 -0.48 7.63 1.92
CA ILE A 161 -1.69 8.03 2.64
C ILE A 161 -2.25 9.32 2.05
N GLU A 162 -1.40 10.29 1.74
CA GLU A 162 -1.84 11.56 1.18
C GLU A 162 -2.44 11.41 -0.23
N GLN A 163 -1.88 10.52 -1.04
CA GLN A 163 -2.43 10.20 -2.36
C GLN A 163 -3.78 9.49 -2.26
N GLN A 164 -3.89 8.49 -1.39
CA GLN A 164 -5.13 7.80 -1.09
C GLN A 164 -6.22 8.79 -0.65
N MET A 165 -5.90 9.66 0.31
CA MET A 165 -6.83 10.67 0.82
C MET A 165 -7.30 11.65 -0.25
N ARG A 166 -6.42 12.05 -1.18
CA ARG A 166 -6.80 12.89 -2.34
C ARG A 166 -7.75 12.17 -3.27
N LEU A 167 -7.44 10.93 -3.65
CA LEU A 167 -8.29 10.09 -4.51
C LEU A 167 -9.68 9.88 -3.88
N TYR A 168 -9.75 9.61 -2.57
CA TYR A 168 -11.01 9.34 -1.90
C TYR A 168 -11.87 10.59 -1.73
N LYS A 169 -11.25 11.74 -1.38
CA LYS A 169 -11.94 13.03 -1.40
C LYS A 169 -12.50 13.37 -2.79
N ALA A 170 -11.71 13.13 -3.84
CA ALA A 170 -12.12 13.31 -5.23
C ALA A 170 -13.38 12.53 -5.60
N SER A 171 -13.44 11.27 -5.14
CA SER A 171 -14.54 10.36 -5.47
C SER A 171 -15.87 10.76 -4.84
N GLY A 172 -15.85 11.46 -3.69
CA GLY A 172 -17.06 11.72 -2.90
C GLY A 172 -17.76 10.46 -2.39
N CYS A 173 -17.15 9.28 -2.52
CA CYS A 173 -17.78 8.00 -2.20
C CYS A 173 -17.75 7.63 -0.71
N PHE A 174 -16.85 8.24 0.06
CA PHE A 174 -16.73 7.94 1.49
C PHE A 174 -17.53 8.96 2.30
N ASN A 175 -18.46 8.46 3.11
CA ASN A 175 -19.23 9.29 4.05
C ASN A 175 -18.32 10.00 5.07
N ASN A 176 -17.23 9.32 5.47
CA ASN A 176 -16.21 9.87 6.36
C ASN A 176 -14.82 9.42 5.87
N VAL A 177 -14.09 10.33 5.22
CA VAL A 177 -12.74 10.02 4.71
C VAL A 177 -11.77 9.69 5.86
N ASN A 178 -12.06 10.12 7.10
CA ASN A 178 -11.24 9.77 8.26
C ASN A 178 -11.26 8.27 8.59
N ASP A 179 -12.28 7.52 8.16
CA ASP A 179 -12.31 6.07 8.39
C ASP A 179 -11.23 5.35 7.58
N VAL A 180 -10.94 5.85 6.37
CA VAL A 180 -9.87 5.32 5.53
C VAL A 180 -8.50 5.73 6.06
N LEU A 181 -8.36 7.01 6.43
CA LEU A 181 -7.16 7.52 7.08
C LEU A 181 -6.79 6.69 8.31
N ARG A 182 -7.79 6.33 9.14
CA ARG A 182 -7.56 5.50 10.31
C ARG A 182 -6.96 4.14 9.95
N ARG A 183 -7.50 3.47 8.93
CA ARG A 183 -6.98 2.16 8.48
C ARG A 183 -5.57 2.27 7.89
N ASP A 184 -5.31 3.33 7.14
CA ASP A 184 -3.98 3.64 6.65
C ASP A 184 -2.97 3.84 7.81
N VAL A 185 -3.39 4.54 8.87
CA VAL A 185 -2.59 4.71 10.09
C VAL A 185 -2.39 3.38 10.83
N GLU A 186 -3.42 2.53 10.91
CA GLU A 186 -3.30 1.17 11.48
C GLU A 186 -2.23 0.33 10.75
N VAL A 187 -2.09 0.46 9.42
CA VAL A 187 -1.01 -0.19 8.66
C VAL A 187 0.37 0.35 9.06
N VAL A 188 0.49 1.66 9.25
CA VAL A 188 1.75 2.29 9.68
C VAL A 188 2.13 1.90 11.11
N GLU A 189 1.15 1.85 12.01
CA GLU A 189 1.33 1.35 13.38
C GLU A 189 1.83 -0.10 13.36
N TYR A 190 1.17 -0.96 12.58
CA TYR A 190 1.62 -2.35 12.42
C TYR A 190 3.05 -2.45 11.85
N LEU A 191 3.40 -1.63 10.86
CA LEU A 191 4.76 -1.57 10.32
C LEU A 191 5.79 -1.22 11.39
N ASN A 192 5.52 -0.18 12.19
CA ASN A 192 6.43 0.23 13.26
C ASN A 192 6.55 -0.87 14.32
N ASP A 193 5.43 -1.45 14.75
CA ASP A 193 5.41 -2.53 15.74
C ASP A 193 6.21 -3.74 15.25
N LEU A 194 6.07 -4.11 13.96
CA LEU A 194 6.85 -5.19 13.34
C LEU A 194 8.35 -4.85 13.31
N MET A 195 8.71 -3.62 12.92
CA MET A 195 10.11 -3.19 12.92
C MET A 195 10.74 -3.24 14.32
N ASP A 196 9.98 -2.94 15.38
CA ASP A 196 10.43 -3.01 16.77
C ASP A 196 10.71 -4.45 17.26
N THR A 197 10.32 -5.48 16.49
CA THR A 197 10.62 -6.89 16.80
C THR A 197 11.97 -7.39 16.28
N PHE A 198 12.70 -6.58 15.50
CA PHE A 198 14.05 -6.86 14.98
C PHE A 198 15.13 -6.27 15.91
#